data_AF-A0A431KR19-F1
#
_entry.id   AF-A0A431KR19-F1
#
_cell.length_a   1.000
_cell.length_b   1.000
_cell.length_c   1.000
_cell.angle_alpha   90.00
_cell.angle_beta   90.00
_cell.angle_gamma   90.00
#
_symmetry.space_group_name_H-M   'P 1'
#
loop_
_entity.id
_entity.type
_entity.pdbx_description
1 polymer ?
#
loop_
_entity_poly.entity_id
_entity_poly.type
_entity_poly.pdbx_seq_one_letter_code
_entity_poly.pdbx_strand_id
1 'polypeptide(L)'
;MHSNHAGTTAPRRITALHEFFKTSNGDLFAVRQGARTLDVLEQASVFLCVALDAVNRLAAETEDMRAYGASYLVEIAKGALDSAEVSCRHDEAVAKATKQELSLPTVLESLIEESRRGVAEGRTKRGQTFHAGRLSALEEVLEHVREACK
;
A
#
# COMPACT_ATOMS: atom_id res chain seq x y z
N MET A 1 -54.04 -30.55 -12.17
CA MET A 1 -52.86 -30.22 -13.01
C MET A 1 -52.04 -29.17 -12.26
N HIS A 2 -50.89 -29.57 -11.72
CA HIS A 2 -49.99 -28.71 -10.95
C HIS A 2 -48.74 -28.44 -11.80
N SER A 3 -48.50 -27.18 -12.16
CA SER A 3 -47.26 -26.77 -12.82
C SER A 3 -46.34 -26.16 -11.77
N ASN A 4 -45.40 -26.97 -11.28
CA ASN A 4 -44.28 -26.53 -10.47
C ASN A 4 -43.21 -25.92 -11.39
N HIS A 5 -43.13 -24.60 -11.47
CA HIS A 5 -41.92 -23.94 -11.93
C HIS A 5 -40.98 -23.76 -10.74
N ALA A 6 -40.06 -24.71 -10.58
CA ALA A 6 -38.88 -24.57 -9.76
C ALA A 6 -38.03 -23.44 -10.34
N GLY A 7 -38.21 -22.23 -9.81
CA GLY A 7 -37.29 -21.12 -10.03
C GLY A 7 -35.95 -21.46 -9.40
N THR A 8 -35.00 -21.92 -10.20
CA THR A 8 -33.61 -22.12 -9.78
C THR A 8 -33.04 -20.75 -9.44
N THR A 9 -32.98 -20.41 -8.15
CA THR A 9 -32.25 -19.22 -7.69
C THR A 9 -30.80 -19.34 -8.13
N ALA A 10 -30.34 -18.39 -8.95
CA ALA A 10 -28.93 -18.26 -9.31
C ALA A 10 -28.06 -18.26 -8.04
N PRO A 11 -26.87 -18.89 -8.05
CA PRO A 11 -25.98 -18.83 -6.90
C PRO A 11 -25.62 -17.37 -6.66
N ARG A 12 -26.13 -16.79 -5.57
CA ARG A 12 -25.63 -15.52 -5.07
C ARG A 12 -24.14 -15.74 -4.82
N ARG A 13 -23.28 -15.16 -5.67
CA ARG A 13 -21.88 -14.99 -5.34
C ARG A 13 -21.86 -14.28 -3.99
N ILE A 14 -21.60 -15.03 -2.94
CA ILE A 14 -21.24 -14.48 -1.65
C ILE A 14 -19.86 -13.88 -1.92
N THR A 15 -19.82 -12.63 -2.38
CA THR A 15 -18.65 -11.80 -2.15
C THR A 15 -18.52 -11.81 -0.64
N ALA A 16 -17.47 -12.47 -0.13
CA ALA A 16 -17.16 -12.47 1.29
C ALA A 16 -17.29 -11.02 1.75
N LEU A 17 -18.31 -10.75 2.55
CA LEU A 17 -18.55 -9.43 3.11
C LEU A 17 -17.42 -9.28 4.13
N HIS A 18 -16.32 -8.69 3.71
CA HIS A 18 -15.20 -8.40 4.60
C HIS A 18 -15.64 -7.26 5.53
N GLU A 19 -16.51 -7.59 6.51
CA GLU A 19 -17.07 -6.73 7.57
C GLU A 19 -16.00 -6.26 8.58
N PHE A 20 -14.77 -6.03 8.13
CA PHE A 20 -13.67 -5.73 9.04
C PHE A 20 -13.60 -4.25 9.45
N PHE A 21 -14.13 -3.32 8.64
CA PHE A 21 -13.94 -1.87 8.82
C PHE A 21 -15.21 -1.01 8.91
N LYS A 22 -16.40 -1.62 9.07
CA LYS A 22 -17.60 -0.84 9.38
C LYS A 22 -17.89 -0.93 10.86
N THR A 23 -17.66 0.15 11.60
CA THR A 23 -18.44 0.35 12.83
C THR A 23 -19.89 0.57 12.45
N SER A 24 -20.80 0.32 13.39
CA SER A 24 -22.23 0.64 13.25
C SER A 24 -22.48 2.10 12.88
N ASN A 25 -21.50 2.98 13.07
CA ASN A 25 -21.59 4.42 12.84
C ASN A 25 -20.98 4.84 11.48
N GLY A 26 -20.38 3.92 10.72
CA GLY A 26 -19.79 4.22 9.42
C GLY A 26 -18.35 4.76 9.47
N ASP A 27 -17.69 4.74 10.64
CA ASP A 27 -16.28 5.14 10.75
C ASP A 27 -15.38 4.07 10.12
N LEU A 28 -14.82 4.39 8.95
CA LEU A 28 -13.91 3.53 8.18
C LEU A 28 -12.55 3.31 8.88
N PHE A 29 -12.22 4.11 9.88
CA PHE A 29 -10.92 4.12 10.57
C PHE A 29 -10.99 3.64 12.03
N ALA A 30 -12.11 3.08 12.46
CA ALA A 30 -12.21 2.62 13.84
C ALA A 30 -11.39 1.34 14.06
N VAL A 31 -10.62 1.33 15.15
CA VAL A 31 -9.85 0.15 15.58
C VAL A 31 -10.80 -0.93 16.10
N ARG A 32 -10.81 -2.09 15.45
CA ARG A 32 -11.57 -3.26 15.92
C ARG A 32 -10.74 -4.07 16.92
N GLN A 33 -11.19 -4.09 18.17
CA GLN A 33 -10.58 -4.95 19.19
C GLN A 33 -10.83 -6.43 18.86
N GLY A 34 -9.81 -7.28 19.09
CA GLY A 34 -9.90 -8.74 18.96
C GLY A 34 -9.51 -9.33 17.59
N ALA A 35 -9.12 -8.51 16.61
CA ALA A 35 -8.54 -9.02 15.37
C ALA A 35 -7.10 -9.51 15.60
N ARG A 36 -6.73 -10.65 15.03
CA ARG A 36 -5.35 -11.17 15.13
C ARG A 36 -4.44 -10.34 14.24
N THR A 37 -3.28 -9.94 14.75
CA THR A 37 -2.31 -9.09 14.03
C THR A 37 -1.99 -9.61 12.63
N LEU A 38 -1.69 -10.91 12.49
CA LEU A 38 -1.37 -11.51 11.20
C LEU A 38 -2.53 -11.44 10.19
N ASP A 39 -3.76 -11.69 10.63
CA ASP A 39 -4.93 -11.60 9.73
C ASP A 39 -5.13 -10.15 9.23
N VAL A 40 -4.88 -9.16 10.09
CA VAL A 40 -4.98 -7.74 9.74
C VAL A 40 -3.89 -7.32 8.76
N LEU A 41 -2.65 -7.80 8.97
CA LEU A 41 -1.52 -7.55 8.07
C LEU A 41 -1.76 -8.18 6.69
N GLU A 42 -2.17 -9.44 6.63
CA GLU A 42 -2.52 -10.13 5.37
C GLU A 42 -3.63 -9.36 4.62
N GLN A 43 -4.69 -8.96 5.34
CA GLN A 43 -5.80 -8.23 4.74
C GLN A 43 -5.38 -6.86 4.20
N ALA A 44 -4.59 -6.10 4.97
CA ALA A 44 -4.08 -4.81 4.51
C ALA A 44 -3.15 -4.97 3.30
N SER A 45 -2.37 -6.05 3.22
CA SER A 45 -1.54 -6.35 2.04
C SER A 45 -2.39 -6.57 0.80
N VAL A 46 -3.50 -7.30 0.92
CA VAL A 46 -4.47 -7.49 -0.19
C VAL A 46 -5.09 -6.17 -0.64
N PHE A 47 -5.45 -5.28 0.29
CA PHE A 47 -5.99 -3.97 -0.07
C PHE A 47 -4.97 -3.11 -0.81
N LEU A 48 -3.71 -3.11 -0.35
CA LEU A 48 -2.63 -2.39 -1.00
C LEU A 48 -2.29 -2.98 -2.37
N CYS A 49 -2.39 -4.29 -2.59
CA CYS A 49 -2.30 -4.90 -3.92
C CYS A 49 -3.33 -4.29 -4.89
N VAL A 50 -4.60 -4.25 -4.48
CA VAL A 50 -5.69 -3.74 -5.33
C VAL A 50 -5.54 -2.24 -5.57
N ALA A 51 -5.18 -1.48 -4.54
CA ALA A 51 -4.91 -0.04 -4.66
C ALA A 51 -3.73 0.24 -5.60
N LEU A 52 -2.64 -0.53 -5.47
CA LEU A 52 -1.46 -0.39 -6.32
C LEU A 52 -1.80 -0.65 -7.79
N ASP A 53 -2.54 -1.73 -8.07
CA ASP A 53 -3.01 -2.04 -9.43
C ASP A 53 -3.87 -0.92 -10.02
N ALA A 54 -4.80 -0.37 -9.23
CA ALA A 54 -5.69 0.70 -9.67
C ALA A 54 -4.92 2.00 -9.97
N VAL A 55 -4.01 2.39 -9.07
CA VAL A 55 -3.23 3.63 -9.23
C VAL A 55 -2.19 3.46 -10.34
N ASN A 56 -1.59 2.27 -10.52
CA ASN A 56 -0.69 2.00 -11.64
C ASN A 56 -1.39 2.12 -13.01
N ARG A 57 -2.63 1.61 -13.12
CA ARG A 57 -3.42 1.79 -14.35
C ARG A 57 -3.71 3.26 -14.61
N LEU A 58 -4.16 3.99 -13.59
CA LEU A 58 -4.41 5.41 -13.69
C LEU A 58 -3.15 6.18 -14.11
N ALA A 59 -2.00 5.89 -13.50
CA ALA A 59 -0.72 6.53 -13.82
C ALA A 59 -0.25 6.21 -15.25
N ALA A 60 -0.46 4.98 -15.71
CA ALA A 60 -0.15 4.59 -17.09
C ALA A 60 -1.07 5.25 -18.12
N GLU A 61 -2.36 5.42 -17.81
CA GLU A 61 -3.36 6.03 -18.70
C GLU A 61 -3.20 7.56 -18.79
N THR A 62 -2.94 8.20 -17.66
CA THR A 62 -2.85 9.67 -17.57
C THR A 62 -1.44 10.20 -17.85
N GLU A 63 -0.43 9.35 -17.68
CA GLU A 63 0.98 9.75 -17.58
C GLU A 63 1.21 10.88 -16.57
N ASP A 64 0.34 10.99 -15.55
CA ASP A 64 0.38 12.06 -14.57
C ASP A 64 1.45 11.80 -13.50
N MET A 65 2.19 12.87 -13.18
CA MET A 65 3.27 12.83 -12.19
C MET A 65 2.76 12.44 -10.80
N ARG A 66 1.61 12.98 -10.37
CA ARG A 66 1.04 12.69 -9.04
C ARG A 66 0.51 11.28 -8.99
N ALA A 67 -0.07 10.77 -10.07
CA ALA A 67 -0.49 9.38 -10.16
C ALA A 67 0.69 8.41 -10.03
N TYR A 68 1.83 8.68 -10.68
CA TYR A 68 3.06 7.89 -10.47
C TYR A 68 3.61 7.99 -9.05
N GLY A 69 3.59 9.19 -8.46
CA GLY A 69 3.98 9.38 -7.06
C GLY A 69 3.10 8.58 -6.09
N ALA A 70 1.78 8.66 -6.25
CA ALA A 70 0.83 7.90 -5.44
C ALA A 70 1.03 6.38 -5.60
N SER A 71 1.25 5.91 -6.83
CA SER A 71 1.53 4.47 -7.08
C SER A 71 2.74 4.01 -6.26
N TYR A 72 3.82 4.79 -6.32
CA TYR A 72 5.05 4.46 -5.62
C TYR A 72 4.89 4.47 -4.09
N LEU A 73 4.10 5.40 -3.54
CA LEU A 73 3.79 5.40 -2.10
C LEU A 73 3.02 4.15 -1.67
N VAL A 74 2.05 3.70 -2.47
CA VAL A 74 1.32 2.45 -2.19
C VAL A 74 2.25 1.24 -2.27
N GLU A 75 3.17 1.22 -3.22
CA GLU A 75 4.18 0.16 -3.35
C GLU A 75 5.10 0.08 -2.11
N ILE A 76 5.63 1.22 -1.64
CA ILE A 76 6.43 1.27 -0.42
C ILE A 76 5.61 0.85 0.80
N ALA A 77 4.38 1.36 0.93
CA ALA A 77 3.50 1.02 2.05
C ALA A 77 3.24 -0.50 2.11
N LYS A 78 3.02 -1.13 0.95
CA LYS A 78 2.88 -2.59 0.86
C LYS A 78 4.15 -3.31 1.28
N GLY A 79 5.31 -2.89 0.76
CA GLY A 79 6.59 -3.49 1.12
C GLY A 79 6.90 -3.41 2.63
N ALA A 80 6.58 -2.26 3.26
CA ALA A 80 6.72 -2.10 4.70
C ALA A 80 5.78 -3.03 5.49
N LEU A 81 4.54 -3.18 5.03
CA LEU A 81 3.56 -4.06 5.66
C LEU A 81 3.94 -5.54 5.54
N ASP A 82 4.35 -5.99 4.35
CA ASP A 82 4.78 -7.37 4.12
C ASP A 82 6.05 -7.68 4.94
N SER A 83 6.97 -6.72 5.08
CA SER A 83 8.14 -6.85 5.95
C SER A 83 7.75 -7.00 7.43
N ALA A 84 6.75 -6.24 7.88
CA ALA A 84 6.21 -6.36 9.23
C ALA A 84 5.54 -7.73 9.43
N GLU A 85 4.80 -8.23 8.45
CA GLU A 85 4.17 -9.55 8.48
C GLU A 85 5.20 -10.69 8.61
N VAL A 86 6.25 -10.66 7.78
CA VAL A 86 7.36 -11.62 7.85
C VAL A 86 8.03 -11.57 9.22
N SER A 87 8.26 -10.36 9.74
CA SER A 87 8.85 -10.15 11.06
C SER A 87 7.94 -10.69 12.18
N CYS A 88 6.62 -10.56 12.07
CA CYS A 88 5.68 -11.14 13.03
C CYS A 88 5.62 -12.68 12.97
N ARG A 89 5.89 -13.28 11.80
CA ARG A 89 5.92 -14.73 11.62
C ARG A 89 7.24 -15.38 12.06
N HIS A 90 8.31 -14.59 12.23
CA HIS A 90 9.63 -15.07 12.58
C HIS A 90 10.03 -14.49 13.93
N ASP A 91 9.97 -15.34 14.97
CA ASP A 91 10.46 -15.02 16.32
C ASP A 91 11.87 -14.39 16.29
N GLU A 92 12.14 -13.53 17.27
CA GLU A 92 13.27 -12.61 17.55
C GLU A 92 14.71 -13.01 17.12
N ALA A 93 14.95 -14.24 16.67
CA ALA A 93 16.25 -14.73 16.19
C ALA A 93 16.77 -13.97 14.95
N VAL A 94 15.90 -13.44 14.09
CA VAL A 94 16.30 -12.63 12.91
C VAL A 94 16.62 -11.19 13.32
N ALA A 95 15.91 -10.62 14.30
CA ALA A 95 16.17 -9.27 14.81
C ALA A 95 17.59 -9.10 15.37
N LYS A 96 18.19 -10.18 15.91
CA LYS A 96 19.59 -10.19 16.37
C LYS A 96 20.64 -10.17 15.26
N ALA A 97 20.30 -10.48 14.02
CA ALA A 97 21.25 -10.56 12.91
C ALA A 97 21.41 -9.21 12.17
N THR A 98 20.42 -8.34 12.22
CA THR A 98 20.38 -7.08 11.47
C THR A 98 20.92 -5.93 12.31
N LYS A 99 22.24 -5.71 12.30
CA LYS A 99 22.93 -4.70 13.13
C LYS A 99 22.80 -3.25 12.65
N GLN A 100 21.95 -2.95 11.68
CA GLN A 100 21.84 -1.61 11.13
C GLN A 100 20.38 -1.15 11.11
N GLU A 101 19.96 -0.53 12.20
CA GLU A 101 18.73 0.25 12.26
C GLU A 101 18.97 1.55 11.47
N LEU A 102 18.48 1.59 10.22
CA LEU A 102 18.42 2.84 9.47
C LEU A 102 17.20 3.63 9.95
N SER A 103 17.41 4.89 10.32
CA SER A 103 16.31 5.78 10.66
C SER A 103 15.42 6.02 9.43
N LEU A 104 14.10 6.19 9.64
CA LEU A 104 13.16 6.49 8.56
C LEU A 104 13.60 7.71 7.72
N PRO A 105 14.06 8.84 8.30
CA PRO A 105 14.61 9.95 7.51
C PRO A 105 15.78 9.53 6.60
N THR A 106 16.72 8.72 7.10
CA THR A 106 17.86 8.25 6.30
C THR A 106 17.42 7.37 5.13
N VAL A 107 16.43 6.51 5.34
CA VAL A 107 15.86 5.69 4.24
C VAL A 107 15.20 6.59 3.20
N LEU A 108 14.38 7.55 3.62
CA LEU A 108 13.70 8.48 2.71
C LEU A 108 14.68 9.33 1.92
N GLU A 109 15.73 9.85 2.54
CA GLU A 109 16.78 10.62 1.87
C GLU A 109 17.51 9.78 0.80
N SER A 110 17.79 8.51 1.08
CA SER A 110 18.36 7.59 0.08
C SER A 110 17.43 7.38 -1.12
N LEU A 111 16.12 7.20 -0.88
CA LEU A 111 15.13 7.02 -1.95
C LEU A 111 14.93 8.30 -2.77
N ILE A 112 15.05 9.47 -2.15
CA ILE A 112 15.01 10.77 -2.81
C ILE A 112 16.21 10.91 -3.76
N GLU A 113 17.42 10.57 -3.30
CA GLU A 113 18.63 10.63 -4.13
C GLU A 113 18.56 9.65 -5.32
N GLU A 114 18.02 8.45 -5.11
CA GLU A 114 17.75 7.51 -6.20
C GLU A 114 16.75 8.09 -7.21
N SER A 115 15.67 8.71 -6.72
CA SER A 115 14.64 9.31 -7.57
C SER A 115 15.17 10.50 -8.36
N ARG A 116 16.00 11.37 -7.75
CA ARG A 116 16.69 12.48 -8.43
C ARG A 116 17.58 11.98 -9.57
N ARG A 117 18.34 10.91 -9.31
CA ARG A 117 19.17 10.27 -10.34
C ARG A 117 18.31 9.74 -11.48
N GLY A 118 17.20 9.06 -11.16
CA GLY A 118 16.24 8.57 -12.15
C GLY A 118 15.64 9.69 -13.02
N VAL A 119 15.38 10.88 -12.46
CA VAL A 119 14.95 12.05 -13.24
C VAL A 119 16.06 12.50 -14.20
N ALA A 120 17.30 12.62 -13.72
CA ALA A 120 18.44 13.09 -14.52
C ALA A 120 18.85 12.12 -15.64
N GLU A 121 18.79 10.80 -15.37
CA GLU A 121 19.23 9.74 -16.27
C GLU A 121 18.10 9.18 -17.16
N GLY A 122 16.85 9.59 -16.90
CA GLY A 122 15.67 9.10 -17.62
C GLY A 122 15.77 9.33 -19.12
N ARG A 123 15.70 8.24 -19.91
CA ARG A 123 15.82 8.28 -21.38
C ARG A 123 14.50 8.52 -22.11
N THR A 124 13.38 8.38 -21.41
CA THR A 124 12.04 8.57 -21.96
C THR A 124 11.29 9.59 -21.12
N LYS A 125 10.41 10.36 -21.77
CA LYS A 125 9.54 11.33 -21.08
C LYS A 125 8.74 10.64 -19.96
N ARG A 126 8.18 9.46 -20.25
CA ARG A 126 7.44 8.66 -19.27
C ARG A 126 8.31 8.25 -18.07
N GLY A 127 9.54 7.81 -18.30
CA GLY A 127 10.48 7.45 -17.23
C GLY A 127 10.85 8.66 -16.36
N GLN A 128 11.10 9.81 -16.99
CA GLN A 128 11.36 11.06 -16.28
C GLN A 128 10.16 11.49 -15.42
N THR A 129 8.94 11.42 -15.98
CA THR A 129 7.70 11.74 -15.25
C THR A 129 7.45 10.79 -14.08
N PHE A 130 7.74 9.50 -14.26
CA PHE A 130 7.67 8.51 -13.17
C PHE A 130 8.63 8.88 -12.03
N HIS A 131 9.91 9.11 -12.33
CA HIS A 131 10.90 9.45 -11.31
C HIS A 131 10.63 10.83 -10.66
N ALA A 132 10.08 11.79 -11.41
CA ALA A 132 9.66 13.08 -10.87
C ALA A 132 8.48 12.91 -9.90
N GLY A 133 7.53 12.03 -10.22
CA GLY A 133 6.42 11.68 -9.34
C GLY A 133 6.89 11.03 -8.04
N ARG A 134 7.81 10.06 -8.14
CA ARG A 134 8.46 9.45 -6.97
C ARG A 134 9.14 10.48 -6.08
N LEU A 135 9.94 11.36 -6.69
CA LEU A 135 10.68 12.39 -6.00
C LEU A 135 9.74 13.32 -5.23
N SER A 136 8.73 13.88 -5.90
CA SER A 136 7.75 14.79 -5.30
C SER A 136 7.05 14.13 -4.10
N ALA A 137 6.59 12.89 -4.27
CA ALA A 137 5.89 12.16 -3.21
C ALA A 137 6.78 11.88 -1.99
N LEU A 138 8.05 11.50 -2.21
CA LEU A 138 8.99 11.25 -1.13
C LEU A 138 9.38 12.52 -0.37
N GLU A 139 9.52 13.64 -1.07
CA GLU A 139 9.81 14.94 -0.44
C GLU A 139 8.64 15.37 0.48
N GLU A 140 7.39 15.18 0.03
CA GLU A 140 6.19 15.40 0.86
C GLU A 140 6.19 14.48 2.09
N VAL A 141 6.48 13.18 1.94
CA VAL A 141 6.53 12.25 3.08
C VAL A 141 7.61 12.66 4.08
N LEU A 142 8.80 13.04 3.61
CA LEU A 142 9.90 13.47 4.48
C LEU A 142 9.55 14.75 5.25
N GLU A 143 8.82 15.68 4.64
CA GLU A 143 8.29 16.86 5.33
C GLU A 143 7.36 16.47 6.48
N HIS A 144 6.38 15.60 6.23
CA HIS A 144 5.46 15.11 7.26
C HIS A 144 6.18 14.37 8.39
N VAL A 145 7.19 13.56 8.07
CA VAL A 145 8.01 12.87 9.09
C VAL A 145 8.78 13.89 9.94
N ARG A 146 9.36 14.92 9.33
CA ARG A 146 10.08 15.98 10.06
C ARG A 146 9.16 16.83 10.93
N GLU A 147 7.92 17.04 10.52
CA GLU A 147 6.90 17.74 11.32
C GLU A 147 6.44 16.90 12.51
N ALA A 148 6.20 15.60 12.31
CA ALA A 148 5.75 14.70 13.37
C ALA A 148 6.80 14.46 14.47
N CYS A 149 8.08 14.74 14.19
CA CYS A 149 9.18 14.61 15.15
C CYS A 149 9.54 15.90 15.91
N LYS A 150 8.82 17.00 15.70
CA LYS A 150 8.98 18.27 16.46
C LYS A 150 8.08 18.30 17.69
#